data_AF-A0A1S7PG52-F1
#
_entry.id   AF-A0A1S7PG52-F1
#
_cell.length_a   1.000
_cell.length_b   1.000
_cell.length_c   1.000
_cell.angle_alpha   90.00
_cell.angle_beta   90.00
_cell.angle_gamma   90.00
#
_symmetry.space_group_name_H-M   'P 1'
#
loop_
_entity.id
_entity.type
_entity.pdbx_description
1 polymer ?
#
loop_
_entity_poly.entity_id
_entity_poly.type
_entity_poly.pdbx_seq_one_letter_code
_entity_poly.pdbx_strand_id
1 'polypeptide(L)'
;MNENPQINFTPLFRTWKKQADIDATSIEAMGRLLADLDKRLYVLNPGGKQLLETSCAEVEKCLGIVPVLEPHQLGDPGFLRDYGVRMAYYAGAMANGIHSEDMVIALGKERLLGFFGAGGLGRERVASALARISAALPHGPYGVNLLHNPGDAEWEMDVVRLCIRHGVKVVEASAYMNLSPAIVYWRAVGLVRNGQGTIEARNRIIAKVSRREVAQHFINPAPEKILSRLVEDGLISAEQAAMAGEVPMADDVTVEANSGGHTDNGVLNCAFPSIAALRDEIADLRGEVFRVRIGAAGGIGNPQAIYAAFAMGAAYVCTGSINQACIEAGTSPQVKALLGRARMDDMAMAPSADMFEIGSKVQVLKGGTMYAMRAQKLYNLYKQYDSLEDIPVAEIASLESGLFQRTLPQVWEDTRQFFQARGNPRMIEAAETHPKKRMALVFQWYLGQSSRWAIAGEKSRAVDYQIWCGPAMGAINEWLRGSPYEPVERRSVVAIADLLMRNAAYLARLGALKHMGLPVPDALYRYRPWAENSAGPSTPPTRHPSPSIGTAPAASPARLENAQP
;
A
#
# COMPACT_ATOMS: atom_id res chain seq x y z
N MET A 1 44.66 -27.94 -48.51
CA MET A 1 44.82 -26.48 -48.60
C MET A 1 43.57 -25.85 -48.01
N ASN A 2 43.77 -25.08 -46.94
CA ASN A 2 42.97 -23.96 -46.42
C ASN A 2 41.48 -24.19 -46.11
N GLU A 3 40.88 -23.69 -45.04
CA GLU A 3 41.33 -23.15 -43.75
C GLU A 3 40.03 -22.93 -42.96
N ASN A 4 40.15 -22.87 -41.64
CA ASN A 4 39.10 -22.68 -40.65
C ASN A 4 38.37 -21.32 -40.82
N PRO A 5 37.20 -21.15 -40.18
CA PRO A 5 37.26 -20.47 -38.89
C PRO A 5 36.56 -21.26 -37.80
N GLN A 6 37.35 -21.67 -36.83
CA GLN A 6 36.90 -22.18 -35.55
C GLN A 6 36.20 -21.06 -34.80
N ILE A 7 34.94 -21.31 -34.46
CA ILE A 7 34.15 -20.53 -33.53
C ILE A 7 34.83 -20.66 -32.16
N ASN A 8 35.42 -19.55 -31.70
CA ASN A 8 36.16 -19.50 -30.46
C ASN A 8 35.18 -19.35 -29.27
N PHE A 9 34.66 -20.48 -28.77
CA PHE A 9 33.99 -20.53 -27.47
C PHE A 9 35.04 -20.39 -26.37
N THR A 10 35.21 -19.19 -25.82
CA THR A 10 36.01 -19.00 -24.61
C THR A 10 35.19 -19.44 -23.40
N PRO A 11 35.67 -20.37 -22.54
CA PRO A 11 34.92 -20.82 -21.38
C PRO A 11 34.90 -19.79 -20.24
N LEU A 12 33.75 -19.78 -19.57
CA LEU A 12 33.48 -19.24 -18.24
C LEU A 12 34.54 -19.59 -17.18
N PHE A 13 34.55 -18.75 -16.13
CA PHE A 13 35.21 -18.90 -14.82
C PHE A 13 36.70 -18.55 -14.73
N ARG A 14 36.99 -17.25 -14.61
CA ARG A 14 38.18 -16.78 -13.88
C ARG A 14 37.88 -16.71 -12.38
N THR A 15 38.47 -17.67 -11.66
CA THR A 15 38.99 -17.59 -10.29
C THR A 15 38.59 -16.38 -9.45
N TRP A 16 37.80 -16.65 -8.41
CA TRP A 16 37.59 -15.76 -7.26
C TRP A 16 38.94 -15.49 -6.58
N LYS A 17 39.55 -14.34 -6.87
CA LYS A 17 40.63 -13.81 -6.03
C LYS A 17 40.01 -13.23 -4.77
N LYS A 18 40.58 -13.63 -3.63
CA LYS A 18 40.30 -13.14 -2.29
C LYS A 18 40.17 -11.60 -2.32
N GLN A 19 39.02 -11.13 -1.86
CA GLN A 19 38.64 -9.72 -1.76
C GLN A 19 39.79 -8.96 -1.07
N ALA A 20 40.37 -7.98 -1.76
CA ALA A 20 41.29 -7.04 -1.13
C ALA A 20 40.54 -6.38 0.04
N ASP A 21 41.17 -6.30 1.21
CA ASP A 21 40.57 -5.73 2.42
C ASP A 21 39.96 -4.36 2.11
N ILE A 22 38.63 -4.31 2.12
CA ILE A 22 37.84 -3.09 2.00
C ILE A 22 37.76 -2.55 3.43
N ASP A 23 38.58 -1.54 3.73
CA ASP A 23 38.59 -0.86 5.03
C ASP A 23 37.16 -0.41 5.38
N ALA A 24 36.71 -0.60 6.63
CA ALA A 24 35.36 -0.20 7.05
C ALA A 24 35.10 1.30 6.81
N THR A 25 36.15 2.13 6.91
CA THR A 25 36.10 3.55 6.55
C THR A 25 35.80 3.79 5.06
N SER A 26 36.14 2.84 4.18
CA SER A 26 35.82 2.91 2.74
C SER A 26 34.38 2.47 2.41
N ILE A 27 33.79 1.53 3.15
CA ILE A 27 32.39 1.10 2.92
C ILE A 27 31.41 2.21 3.28
N GLU A 28 31.61 2.86 4.42
CA GLU A 28 30.77 3.98 4.87
C GLU A 28 30.88 5.16 3.90
N ALA A 29 32.08 5.50 3.45
CA ALA A 29 32.30 6.54 2.44
C ALA A 29 31.64 6.20 1.10
N MET A 30 31.76 4.96 0.61
CA MET A 30 31.07 4.50 -0.60
C MET A 30 29.54 4.55 -0.43
N GLY A 31 29.02 4.12 0.72
CA GLY A 31 27.60 4.19 1.05
C GLY A 31 27.08 5.63 1.02
N ARG A 32 27.80 6.58 1.64
CA ARG A 32 27.49 8.01 1.59
C ARG A 32 27.44 8.54 0.17
N LEU A 33 28.46 8.28 -0.63
CA LEU A 33 28.52 8.73 -2.03
C LEU A 33 27.37 8.18 -2.85
N LEU A 34 27.06 6.88 -2.71
CA LEU A 34 25.92 6.26 -3.39
C LEU A 34 24.58 6.78 -2.90
N ALA A 35 24.47 7.22 -1.64
CA ALA A 35 23.28 7.85 -1.09
C ALA A 35 23.15 9.34 -1.47
N ASP A 36 24.20 9.96 -2.01
CA ASP A 36 24.19 11.33 -2.54
C ASP A 36 23.60 11.35 -3.96
N LEU A 37 22.27 11.22 -4.02
CA LEU A 37 21.52 10.87 -5.22
C LEU A 37 21.55 11.93 -6.34
N ASP A 38 21.86 13.18 -6.01
CA ASP A 38 21.93 14.33 -6.92
C ASP A 38 23.31 14.47 -7.60
N LYS A 39 24.31 13.67 -7.17
CA LYS A 39 25.65 13.66 -7.75
C LYS A 39 25.89 12.45 -8.63
N ARG A 40 26.49 12.69 -9.79
CA ARG A 40 27.07 11.63 -10.61
C ARG A 40 28.31 11.08 -9.91
N LEU A 41 28.53 9.77 -10.01
CA LEU A 41 29.76 9.13 -9.55
C LEU A 41 30.50 8.49 -10.72
N TYR A 42 31.82 8.58 -10.66
CA TYR A 42 32.77 7.92 -11.54
C TYR A 42 33.33 6.72 -10.81
N VAL A 43 33.37 5.59 -11.49
CA VAL A 43 33.89 4.35 -10.94
C VAL A 43 35.31 4.16 -11.45
N LEU A 44 36.28 4.24 -10.54
CA LEU A 44 37.71 4.18 -10.84
C LEU A 44 38.31 2.87 -10.33
N ASN A 45 39.37 2.41 -10.99
CA ASN A 45 40.12 1.22 -10.55
C ASN A 45 41.65 1.44 -10.50
N PRO A 46 42.13 2.39 -9.70
CA PRO A 46 43.57 2.56 -9.51
C PRO A 46 44.16 1.34 -8.78
N GLY A 47 45.09 0.64 -9.43
CA GLY A 47 45.84 -0.45 -8.81
C GLY A 47 44.99 -1.65 -8.37
N GLY A 48 43.82 -1.89 -8.99
CA GLY A 48 42.95 -3.01 -8.65
C GLY A 48 41.97 -2.75 -7.48
N LYS A 49 41.95 -1.54 -6.92
CA LYS A 49 40.99 -1.12 -5.88
C LYS A 49 39.87 -0.28 -6.48
N GLN A 50 38.64 -0.62 -6.15
CA GLN A 50 37.48 0.16 -6.58
C GLN A 50 37.36 1.45 -5.77
N LEU A 51 37.18 2.56 -6.47
CA LEU A 51 36.95 3.88 -5.89
C LEU A 51 35.74 4.53 -6.56
N LEU A 52 34.92 5.19 -5.76
CA LEU A 52 33.83 6.05 -6.24
C LEU A 52 34.24 7.49 -6.00
N GLU A 53 34.19 8.31 -7.05
CA GLU A 53 34.53 9.74 -6.97
C GLU A 53 33.45 10.59 -7.66
N THR A 54 33.29 11.85 -7.24
CA THR A 54 32.35 12.80 -7.85
C THR A 54 32.92 13.51 -9.08
N SER A 55 34.20 13.29 -9.38
CA SER A 55 34.91 13.83 -10.54
C SER A 55 35.89 12.78 -11.07
N CYS A 56 36.25 12.86 -12.35
CA CYS A 56 37.28 12.01 -12.94
C CYS A 56 38.22 12.86 -13.78
N ALA A 57 39.47 12.98 -13.34
CA ALA A 57 40.51 13.73 -14.06
C ALA A 57 41.14 12.92 -15.20
N GLU A 58 41.19 11.59 -15.07
CA GLU A 58 41.81 10.68 -16.04
C GLU A 58 40.77 9.71 -16.59
N VAL A 59 40.15 10.07 -17.72
CA VAL A 59 39.05 9.30 -18.35
C VAL A 59 39.46 7.85 -18.66
N GLU A 60 40.73 7.61 -18.98
CA GLU A 60 41.28 6.28 -19.28
C GLU A 60 41.23 5.32 -18.08
N LYS A 61 41.11 5.83 -16.85
CA LYS A 61 40.98 5.04 -15.62
C LYS A 61 39.52 4.89 -15.14
N CYS A 62 38.57 5.45 -15.87
CA CYS A 62 37.14 5.38 -15.58
C CYS A 62 36.55 4.07 -16.13
N LEU A 63 36.13 3.18 -15.23
CA LEU A 63 35.44 1.93 -15.58
C LEU A 63 33.97 2.14 -15.94
N GLY A 64 33.37 3.23 -15.47
CA GLY A 64 31.96 3.51 -15.69
C GLY A 64 31.44 4.68 -14.87
N ILE A 65 30.16 4.99 -15.09
CA ILE A 65 29.47 6.12 -14.46
C ILE A 65 28.21 5.60 -13.78
N VAL A 66 28.04 5.95 -12.51
CA VAL A 66 26.76 5.83 -11.82
C VAL A 66 26.03 7.17 -11.97
N PRO A 67 24.88 7.21 -12.66
CA PRO A 67 24.18 8.47 -12.91
C PRO A 67 23.62 9.07 -11.62
N VAL A 68 23.24 10.35 -11.73
CA VAL A 68 22.28 11.00 -10.84
C VAL A 68 20.98 10.21 -10.92
N LEU A 69 20.45 9.81 -9.77
CA LEU A 69 19.21 9.06 -9.69
C LEU A 69 18.45 9.42 -8.43
N GLU A 70 17.61 10.44 -8.55
CA GLU A 70 16.72 10.91 -7.50
C GLU A 70 15.37 10.18 -7.52
N PRO A 71 14.59 10.24 -6.41
CA PRO A 71 13.29 9.56 -6.33
C PRO A 71 12.30 9.87 -7.46
N HIS A 72 12.32 11.09 -8.01
CA HIS A 72 11.42 11.51 -9.08
C HIS A 72 11.74 10.86 -10.44
N GLN A 73 12.94 10.29 -10.59
CA GLN A 73 13.40 9.59 -11.79
C GLN A 73 13.04 8.10 -11.78
N LEU A 74 12.49 7.57 -10.68
CA LEU A 74 11.98 6.21 -10.63
C LEU A 74 10.54 6.17 -11.15
N GLY A 75 10.25 5.20 -12.02
CA GLY A 75 8.93 5.01 -12.61
C GLY A 75 8.69 5.89 -13.85
N ASP A 76 7.43 6.16 -14.12
CA ASP A 76 6.98 6.86 -15.33
C ASP A 76 6.82 8.38 -15.05
N PRO A 77 7.57 9.26 -15.73
CA PRO A 77 7.43 10.71 -15.56
C PRO A 77 6.06 11.24 -16.01
N GLY A 78 5.34 10.52 -16.85
CA GLY A 78 3.95 10.79 -17.21
C GLY A 78 3.02 10.74 -16.00
N PHE A 79 3.21 9.79 -15.09
CA PHE A 79 2.45 9.72 -13.84
C PHE A 79 2.65 10.99 -13.00
N LEU A 80 3.90 11.45 -12.86
CA LEU A 80 4.22 12.66 -12.10
C LEU A 80 3.54 13.90 -12.68
N ARG A 81 3.59 14.06 -14.02
CA ARG A 81 2.93 15.19 -14.70
C ARG A 81 1.42 15.13 -14.57
N ASP A 82 0.82 13.97 -14.86
CA ASP A 82 -0.63 13.82 -14.97
C ASP A 82 -1.35 13.98 -13.63
N TYR A 83 -0.69 13.62 -12.53
CA TYR A 83 -1.22 13.73 -11.17
C TYR A 83 -0.62 14.87 -10.35
N GLY A 84 0.33 15.64 -10.90
CA GLY A 84 0.96 16.76 -10.19
C GLY A 84 1.78 16.33 -8.97
N VAL A 85 2.40 15.15 -9.02
CA VAL A 85 3.16 14.57 -7.91
C VAL A 85 4.66 14.59 -8.15
N ARG A 86 5.45 14.51 -7.07
CA ARG A 86 6.93 14.53 -7.13
C ARG A 86 7.58 13.15 -7.14
N MET A 87 6.81 12.07 -6.96
CA MET A 87 7.30 10.69 -6.99
C MET A 87 6.26 9.78 -7.65
N ALA A 88 6.72 8.74 -8.35
CA ALA A 88 5.87 7.68 -8.90
C ALA A 88 5.41 6.72 -7.79
N TYR A 89 4.69 7.28 -6.83
CA TYR A 89 4.29 6.65 -5.59
C TYR A 89 2.92 7.17 -5.20
N TYR A 90 2.05 6.28 -4.73
CA TYR A 90 0.85 6.71 -4.02
C TYR A 90 0.55 5.83 -2.80
N ALA A 91 -0.14 6.40 -1.83
CA ALA A 91 -0.65 5.66 -0.67
C ALA A 91 -2.11 5.23 -0.96
N GLY A 92 -2.32 3.92 -1.05
CA GLY A 92 -3.62 3.33 -1.36
C GLY A 92 -4.64 3.51 -0.25
N ALA A 93 -5.91 3.46 -0.63
CA ALA A 93 -6.99 3.68 0.32
C ALA A 93 -7.09 2.57 1.35
N MET A 94 -7.52 2.95 2.55
CA MET A 94 -7.84 2.04 3.65
C MET A 94 -9.22 2.43 4.16
N ALA A 95 -10.16 1.49 4.12
CA ALA A 95 -11.59 1.70 4.34
C ALA A 95 -11.92 2.33 5.71
N ASN A 96 -13.16 2.77 5.87
CA ASN A 96 -13.71 3.37 7.08
C ASN A 96 -12.93 4.60 7.58
N GLY A 97 -12.32 5.35 6.65
CA GLY A 97 -11.53 6.55 6.98
C GLY A 97 -10.18 6.25 7.66
N ILE A 98 -9.69 5.00 7.61
CA ILE A 98 -8.33 4.67 8.09
C ILE A 98 -7.30 5.42 7.26
N HIS A 99 -7.47 5.48 5.94
CA HIS A 99 -6.80 6.50 5.12
C HIS A 99 -7.59 7.80 5.30
N SER A 100 -7.22 8.52 6.36
CA SER A 100 -7.92 9.67 6.90
C SER A 100 -7.71 10.92 6.05
N GLU A 101 -8.49 11.97 6.35
CA GLU A 101 -8.24 13.31 5.80
C GLU A 101 -6.85 13.82 6.18
N ASP A 102 -6.38 13.55 7.40
CA ASP A 102 -5.05 13.99 7.85
C ASP A 102 -3.94 13.36 7.02
N MET A 103 -4.08 12.07 6.67
CA MET A 103 -3.14 11.36 5.81
C MET A 103 -3.14 11.92 4.39
N VAL A 104 -4.32 12.13 3.80
CA VAL A 104 -4.45 12.73 2.47
C VAL A 104 -3.86 14.13 2.43
N ILE A 105 -4.15 14.96 3.45
CA ILE A 105 -3.66 16.34 3.53
C ILE A 105 -2.14 16.37 3.71
N ALA A 106 -1.57 15.51 4.56
CA ALA A 106 -0.14 15.42 4.75
C ALA A 106 0.59 15.04 3.44
N LEU A 107 0.08 14.04 2.72
CA LEU A 107 0.63 13.63 1.43
C LEU A 107 0.50 14.71 0.36
N GLY A 108 -0.70 15.30 0.22
CA GLY A 108 -0.98 16.30 -0.82
C GLY A 108 -0.16 17.57 -0.66
N LYS A 109 0.07 18.04 0.57
CA LYS A 109 0.96 19.20 0.84
C LYS A 109 2.38 18.98 0.33
N GLU A 110 2.82 17.73 0.31
CA GLU A 110 4.14 17.32 -0.15
C GLU A 110 4.15 16.80 -1.60
N ARG A 111 3.07 17.07 -2.35
CA ARG A 111 2.85 16.62 -3.74
C ARG A 111 3.00 15.10 -3.88
N LEU A 112 2.41 14.35 -2.95
CA LEU A 112 2.26 12.91 -3.03
C LEU A 112 0.77 12.55 -3.11
N LEU A 113 0.46 11.52 -3.87
CA LEU A 113 -0.93 11.09 -4.05
C LEU A 113 -1.36 10.15 -2.92
N GLY A 114 -2.51 10.45 -2.32
CA GLY A 114 -3.19 9.60 -1.35
C GLY A 114 -4.69 9.56 -1.63
N PHE A 115 -5.34 8.46 -1.26
CA PHE A 115 -6.76 8.24 -1.54
C PHE A 115 -7.56 8.14 -0.25
N PHE A 116 -8.48 9.09 -0.05
CA PHE A 116 -9.37 9.06 1.11
C PHE A 116 -10.18 7.76 1.14
N GLY A 117 -10.18 7.09 2.29
CA GLY A 117 -10.82 5.79 2.51
C GLY A 117 -12.33 5.87 2.68
N ALA A 118 -13.05 6.21 1.61
CA ALA A 118 -14.51 6.41 1.66
C ALA A 118 -15.32 5.12 1.89
N GLY A 119 -14.81 3.96 1.47
CA GLY A 119 -15.49 2.67 1.59
C GLY A 119 -15.97 2.40 3.02
N GLY A 120 -17.25 2.06 3.19
CA GLY A 120 -17.88 1.76 4.48
C GLY A 120 -18.44 2.97 5.24
N LEU A 121 -18.06 4.21 4.86
CA LEU A 121 -18.55 5.44 5.48
C LEU A 121 -19.94 5.84 4.96
N GLY A 122 -20.71 6.54 5.80
CA GLY A 122 -21.99 7.14 5.40
C GLY A 122 -21.79 8.38 4.51
N ARG A 123 -22.81 8.72 3.72
CA ARG A 123 -22.81 9.84 2.75
C ARG A 123 -22.38 11.18 3.37
N GLU A 124 -22.94 11.52 4.54
CA GLU A 124 -22.62 12.75 5.26
C GLU A 124 -21.15 12.80 5.71
N ARG A 125 -20.62 11.67 6.17
CA ARG A 125 -19.21 11.57 6.59
C ARG A 125 -18.26 11.76 5.40
N VAL A 126 -18.60 11.20 4.23
CA VAL A 126 -17.85 11.41 2.99
C VAL A 126 -17.92 12.88 2.58
N ALA A 127 -19.09 13.49 2.58
CA ALA A 127 -19.25 14.91 2.24
C ALA A 127 -18.40 15.83 3.15
N SER A 128 -18.44 15.59 4.47
CA SER A 128 -17.62 16.33 5.43
C SER A 128 -16.11 16.13 5.20
N ALA A 129 -15.66 14.91 4.92
CA ALA A 129 -14.27 14.63 4.58
C ALA A 129 -13.82 15.40 3.34
N LEU A 130 -14.62 15.35 2.27
CA LEU A 130 -14.29 16.02 1.01
C LEU A 130 -14.23 17.54 1.19
N ALA A 131 -15.16 18.13 1.93
CA ALA A 131 -15.12 19.56 2.25
C ALA A 131 -13.81 19.95 2.97
N ARG A 132 -13.38 19.15 3.96
CA ARG A 132 -12.13 19.37 4.69
C ARG A 132 -10.90 19.23 3.78
N ILE A 133 -10.84 18.15 3.00
CA ILE A 133 -9.70 17.86 2.11
C ILE A 133 -9.61 18.94 1.02
N SER A 134 -10.72 19.29 0.36
CA SER A 134 -10.74 20.29 -0.70
C SER A 134 -10.35 21.69 -0.20
N ALA A 135 -10.72 22.03 1.04
CA ALA A 135 -10.31 23.29 1.65
C ALA A 135 -8.79 23.34 1.96
N ALA A 136 -8.21 22.21 2.37
CA ALA A 136 -6.79 22.11 2.67
C ALA A 136 -5.91 21.95 1.42
N LEU A 137 -6.45 21.38 0.34
CA LEU A 137 -5.76 21.09 -0.92
C LEU A 137 -6.59 21.59 -2.13
N PRO A 138 -6.80 22.90 -2.29
CA PRO A 138 -7.66 23.46 -3.35
C PRO A 138 -7.20 23.12 -4.77
N HIS A 139 -5.93 22.78 -4.95
CA HIS A 139 -5.33 22.38 -6.22
C HIS A 139 -4.81 20.94 -6.22
N GLY A 140 -5.18 20.14 -5.22
CA GLY A 140 -4.64 18.80 -5.05
C GLY A 140 -3.15 18.76 -4.69
N PRO A 141 -2.46 17.64 -4.96
CA PRO A 141 -3.04 16.37 -5.40
C PRO A 141 -3.75 15.62 -4.26
N TYR A 142 -4.91 15.04 -4.55
CA TYR A 142 -5.55 14.02 -3.72
C TYR A 142 -6.57 13.24 -4.55
N GLY A 143 -6.90 12.04 -4.08
CA GLY A 143 -7.97 11.24 -4.65
C GLY A 143 -8.94 10.70 -3.62
N VAL A 144 -9.97 10.03 -4.11
CA VAL A 144 -10.99 9.37 -3.29
C VAL A 144 -11.12 7.93 -3.74
N ASN A 145 -11.22 7.00 -2.79
CA ASN A 145 -11.52 5.62 -3.11
C ASN A 145 -12.98 5.47 -3.52
N LEU A 146 -13.22 4.90 -4.70
CA LEU A 146 -14.53 4.42 -5.11
C LEU A 146 -14.53 2.89 -4.95
N LEU A 147 -15.03 2.44 -3.81
CA LEU A 147 -15.18 1.02 -3.51
C LEU A 147 -16.44 0.50 -4.19
N HIS A 148 -16.32 -0.52 -5.04
CA HIS A 148 -17.49 -1.11 -5.67
C HIS A 148 -18.44 -1.70 -4.63
N ASN A 149 -19.72 -1.32 -4.70
CA ASN A 149 -20.73 -1.78 -3.75
C ASN A 149 -21.99 -2.27 -4.47
N PRO A 150 -22.02 -3.54 -4.94
CA PRO A 150 -23.17 -4.07 -5.66
C PRO A 150 -24.44 -4.16 -4.79
N GLY A 151 -24.30 -4.18 -3.46
CA GLY A 151 -25.42 -4.17 -2.52
C GLY A 151 -26.06 -2.80 -2.31
N ASP A 152 -25.40 -1.72 -2.71
CA ASP A 152 -25.89 -0.33 -2.62
C ASP A 152 -25.28 0.52 -3.75
N ALA A 153 -25.77 0.30 -4.97
CA ALA A 153 -25.30 1.01 -6.17
C ALA A 153 -25.52 2.52 -6.10
N GLU A 154 -26.57 2.97 -5.41
CA GLU A 154 -26.84 4.40 -5.20
C GLU A 154 -25.78 5.05 -4.32
N TRP A 155 -25.24 4.36 -3.31
CA TRP A 155 -24.13 4.90 -2.52
C TRP A 155 -22.92 5.19 -3.41
N GLU A 156 -22.58 4.29 -4.33
CA GLU A 156 -21.46 4.47 -5.26
C GLU A 156 -21.69 5.70 -6.16
N MET A 157 -22.90 5.86 -6.71
CA MET A 157 -23.29 7.02 -7.51
C MET A 157 -23.24 8.33 -6.70
N ASP A 158 -23.69 8.31 -5.44
CA ASP A 158 -23.68 9.49 -4.58
C ASP A 158 -22.27 9.94 -4.21
N VAL A 159 -21.34 8.99 -4.00
CA VAL A 159 -19.91 9.31 -3.82
C VAL A 159 -19.34 9.95 -5.08
N VAL A 160 -19.66 9.44 -6.27
CA VAL A 160 -19.24 10.06 -7.55
C VAL A 160 -19.78 11.49 -7.68
N ARG A 161 -21.07 11.71 -7.39
CA ARG A 161 -21.68 13.04 -7.41
C ARG A 161 -21.02 13.99 -6.41
N LEU A 162 -20.68 13.50 -5.21
CA LEU A 162 -19.93 14.26 -4.20
C LEU A 162 -18.54 14.63 -4.71
N CYS A 163 -17.79 13.68 -5.28
CA CYS A 163 -16.48 13.93 -5.86
C CYS A 163 -16.51 15.01 -6.95
N ILE A 164 -17.50 14.96 -7.85
CA ILE A 164 -17.69 15.98 -8.90
C ILE A 164 -17.96 17.36 -8.29
N ARG A 165 -18.88 17.45 -7.31
CA ARG A 165 -19.21 18.73 -6.64
C ARG A 165 -18.01 19.35 -5.92
N HIS A 166 -17.14 18.54 -5.34
CA HIS A 166 -15.94 19.00 -4.63
C HIS A 166 -14.71 19.17 -5.54
N GLY A 167 -14.86 18.97 -6.86
CA GLY A 167 -13.78 19.18 -7.82
C GLY A 167 -12.64 18.16 -7.71
N VAL A 168 -12.92 16.97 -7.15
CA VAL A 168 -11.98 15.85 -7.13
C VAL A 168 -11.55 15.53 -8.56
N LYS A 169 -10.26 15.19 -8.76
CA LYS A 169 -9.71 14.94 -10.10
C LYS A 169 -9.36 13.49 -10.38
N VAL A 170 -9.22 12.67 -9.34
CA VAL A 170 -8.83 11.26 -9.47
C VAL A 170 -9.56 10.40 -8.45
N VAL A 171 -10.00 9.22 -8.90
CA VAL A 171 -10.50 8.17 -8.02
C VAL A 171 -9.64 6.91 -8.13
N GLU A 172 -9.51 6.19 -7.01
CA GLU A 172 -9.02 4.83 -6.99
C GLU A 172 -10.23 3.89 -7.04
N ALA A 173 -10.43 3.21 -8.17
CA ALA A 173 -11.50 2.24 -8.35
C ALA A 173 -11.05 0.88 -7.81
N SER A 174 -11.75 0.33 -6.82
CA SER A 174 -11.35 -0.91 -6.14
C SER A 174 -12.53 -1.88 -5.91
N ALA A 175 -12.23 -3.18 -5.79
CA ALA A 175 -13.21 -4.26 -5.63
C ALA A 175 -14.20 -4.46 -6.79
N TYR A 176 -13.94 -3.87 -7.96
CA TYR A 176 -14.76 -4.08 -9.15
C TYR A 176 -14.56 -5.49 -9.71
N MET A 177 -15.67 -6.13 -10.07
CA MET A 177 -15.68 -7.34 -10.92
C MET A 177 -16.09 -7.00 -12.35
N ASN A 178 -17.03 -6.06 -12.50
CA ASN A 178 -17.47 -5.46 -13.75
C ASN A 178 -17.58 -3.95 -13.52
N LEU A 179 -17.60 -3.16 -14.59
CA LEU A 179 -17.85 -1.72 -14.49
C LEU A 179 -19.28 -1.44 -14.04
N SER A 180 -19.44 -0.46 -13.16
CA SER A 180 -20.73 0.06 -12.73
C SER A 180 -21.13 1.31 -13.54
N PRO A 181 -22.43 1.70 -13.53
CA PRO A 181 -22.83 3.01 -14.05
C PRO A 181 -22.12 4.19 -13.39
N ALA A 182 -21.78 4.10 -12.09
CA ALA A 182 -21.16 5.20 -11.35
C ALA A 182 -19.73 5.49 -11.83
N ILE A 183 -18.89 4.46 -12.01
CA ILE A 183 -17.51 4.67 -12.51
C ILE A 183 -17.48 5.09 -13.98
N VAL A 184 -18.42 4.60 -14.79
CA VAL A 184 -18.58 5.04 -16.20
C VAL A 184 -19.03 6.49 -16.26
N TYR A 185 -19.98 6.90 -15.42
CA TYR A 185 -20.41 8.29 -15.29
C TYR A 185 -19.24 9.20 -14.91
N TRP A 186 -18.46 8.82 -13.88
CA TRP A 186 -17.26 9.57 -13.46
C TRP A 186 -16.29 9.82 -14.62
N ARG A 187 -15.99 8.78 -15.40
CA ARG A 187 -15.11 8.89 -16.57
C ARG A 187 -15.72 9.81 -17.62
N ALA A 188 -16.91 9.50 -18.09
CA ALA A 188 -17.53 10.15 -19.25
C ALA A 188 -17.80 11.65 -19.01
N VAL A 189 -18.27 12.02 -17.81
CA VAL A 189 -18.57 13.43 -17.50
C VAL A 189 -17.32 14.31 -17.49
N GLY A 190 -16.15 13.72 -17.28
CA GLY A 190 -14.85 14.41 -17.28
C GLY A 190 -14.20 14.52 -18.66
N LEU A 191 -14.78 13.94 -19.71
CA LEU A 191 -14.21 13.97 -21.06
C LEU A 191 -14.58 15.29 -21.76
N VAL A 192 -13.59 15.90 -22.39
CA VAL A 192 -13.75 17.08 -23.24
C VAL A 192 -12.87 16.95 -24.49
N ARG A 193 -13.33 17.46 -25.64
CA ARG A 193 -12.44 17.70 -26.79
C ARG A 193 -11.77 19.06 -26.61
N ASN A 194 -10.44 19.11 -26.72
CA ASN A 194 -9.73 20.38 -26.71
C ASN A 194 -9.80 21.07 -28.09
N GLY A 195 -9.24 22.28 -28.21
CA GLY A 195 -9.23 23.05 -29.47
C GLY A 195 -8.49 22.40 -30.63
N GLN A 196 -7.74 21.33 -30.39
CA GLN A 196 -7.05 20.52 -31.41
C GLN A 196 -7.81 19.23 -31.76
N GLY A 197 -9.00 19.01 -31.16
CA GLY A 197 -9.83 17.82 -31.39
C GLY A 197 -9.42 16.58 -30.60
N THR A 198 -8.35 16.63 -29.80
CA THR A 198 -7.93 15.50 -28.96
C THR A 198 -8.77 15.43 -27.69
N ILE A 199 -9.11 14.20 -27.26
CA ILE A 199 -9.90 13.96 -26.06
C ILE A 199 -9.00 14.13 -24.83
N GLU A 200 -9.40 15.00 -23.92
CA GLU A 200 -8.77 15.22 -22.62
C GLU A 200 -9.69 14.65 -21.52
N ALA A 201 -9.11 13.82 -20.64
CA ALA A 201 -9.80 13.32 -19.47
C ALA A 201 -9.47 14.15 -18.22
N ARG A 202 -10.41 15.00 -17.80
CA ARG A 202 -10.28 15.83 -16.59
C ARG A 202 -10.55 15.04 -15.31
N ASN A 203 -11.29 13.95 -15.42
CA ASN A 203 -11.53 12.98 -14.35
C ASN A 203 -10.72 11.73 -14.65
N ARG A 204 -9.74 11.45 -13.78
CA ARG A 204 -8.85 10.31 -13.92
C ARG A 204 -9.29 9.13 -13.07
N ILE A 205 -8.93 7.92 -13.49
CA ILE A 205 -9.17 6.68 -12.76
C ILE A 205 -7.85 5.91 -12.64
N ILE A 206 -7.51 5.55 -11.40
CA ILE A 206 -6.54 4.48 -11.11
C ILE A 206 -7.34 3.23 -10.73
N ALA A 207 -7.34 2.22 -11.60
CA ALA A 207 -8.08 0.98 -11.35
C ALA A 207 -7.18 -0.04 -10.63
N LYS A 208 -7.56 -0.46 -9.43
CA LYS A 208 -6.82 -1.44 -8.65
C LYS A 208 -7.41 -2.84 -8.85
N VAL A 209 -6.61 -3.74 -9.43
CA VAL A 209 -7.06 -5.05 -9.91
C VAL A 209 -6.03 -6.14 -9.58
N SER A 210 -6.50 -7.35 -9.37
CA SER A 210 -5.67 -8.54 -9.12
C SER A 210 -5.68 -9.54 -10.30
N ARG A 211 -6.60 -9.38 -11.24
CA ARG A 211 -6.93 -10.36 -12.28
C ARG A 211 -6.98 -9.74 -13.67
N ARG A 212 -6.56 -10.50 -14.70
CA ARG A 212 -6.54 -10.05 -16.10
C ARG A 212 -7.94 -9.69 -16.59
N GLU A 213 -8.95 -10.49 -16.23
CA GLU A 213 -10.32 -10.31 -16.74
C GLU A 213 -10.91 -8.98 -16.25
N VAL A 214 -10.58 -8.58 -15.01
CA VAL A 214 -11.01 -7.28 -14.46
C VAL A 214 -10.19 -6.15 -15.09
N ALA A 215 -8.87 -6.32 -15.25
CA ALA A 215 -8.03 -5.33 -15.91
C ALA A 215 -8.52 -5.02 -17.34
N GLN A 216 -8.97 -6.03 -18.09
CA GLN A 216 -9.54 -5.87 -19.43
C GLN A 216 -10.64 -4.82 -19.45
N HIS A 217 -11.57 -4.83 -18.48
CA HIS A 217 -12.67 -3.88 -18.44
C HIS A 217 -12.19 -2.43 -18.30
N PHE A 218 -11.14 -2.18 -17.54
CA PHE A 218 -10.61 -0.83 -17.32
C PHE A 218 -9.70 -0.35 -18.44
N ILE A 219 -9.01 -1.25 -19.15
CA ILE A 219 -8.18 -0.88 -20.29
C ILE A 219 -9.05 -0.62 -21.52
N ASN A 220 -10.20 -1.29 -21.66
CA ASN A 220 -11.12 -1.04 -22.78
C ASN A 220 -11.99 0.21 -22.55
N PRO A 221 -12.66 0.70 -23.62
CA PRO A 221 -13.67 1.74 -23.50
C PRO A 221 -14.85 1.35 -22.61
N ALA A 222 -15.63 2.36 -22.23
CA ALA A 222 -16.88 2.15 -21.51
C ALA A 222 -17.87 1.30 -22.35
N PRO A 223 -18.63 0.39 -21.72
CA PRO A 223 -19.64 -0.40 -22.43
C PRO A 223 -20.77 0.50 -22.97
N GLU A 224 -21.08 0.35 -24.27
CA GLU A 224 -22.11 1.13 -24.96
C GLU A 224 -23.47 1.07 -24.24
N LYS A 225 -23.88 -0.10 -23.75
CA LYS A 225 -25.14 -0.25 -23.00
C LYS A 225 -25.21 0.64 -21.76
N ILE A 226 -24.09 0.82 -21.04
CA ILE A 226 -24.05 1.70 -19.87
C ILE A 226 -24.06 3.16 -20.32
N LEU A 227 -23.30 3.51 -21.36
CA LEU A 227 -23.26 4.87 -21.91
C LEU A 227 -24.64 5.32 -22.41
N SER A 228 -25.32 4.52 -23.23
CA SER A 228 -26.66 4.81 -23.74
C SER A 228 -27.64 5.06 -22.60
N ARG A 229 -27.56 4.24 -21.53
CA ARG A 229 -28.40 4.44 -20.36
C ARG A 229 -28.11 5.76 -19.63
N LEU A 230 -26.84 6.12 -19.47
CA LEU A 230 -26.46 7.40 -18.85
C LEU A 230 -26.89 8.61 -19.69
N VAL A 231 -26.94 8.48 -21.02
CA VAL A 231 -27.50 9.50 -21.92
C VAL A 231 -29.02 9.60 -21.77
N GLU A 232 -29.73 8.47 -21.77
CA GLU A 232 -31.18 8.40 -21.53
C GLU A 232 -31.58 9.04 -20.20
N ASP A 233 -30.80 8.76 -19.15
CA ASP A 233 -31.02 9.31 -17.80
C ASP A 233 -30.55 10.78 -17.68
N GLY A 234 -30.02 11.39 -18.76
CA GLY A 234 -29.59 12.79 -18.82
C GLY A 234 -28.34 13.12 -18.00
N LEU A 235 -27.56 12.11 -17.60
CA LEU A 235 -26.36 12.30 -16.78
C LEU A 235 -25.14 12.72 -17.60
N ILE A 236 -25.06 12.31 -18.88
CA ILE A 236 -24.01 12.70 -19.82
C ILE A 236 -24.60 13.08 -21.18
N SER A 237 -23.86 13.85 -21.97
CA SER A 237 -24.23 14.17 -23.35
C SER A 237 -23.91 13.02 -24.31
N ALA A 238 -24.54 13.03 -25.49
CA ALA A 238 -24.19 12.11 -26.58
C ALA A 238 -22.73 12.27 -27.03
N GLU A 239 -22.18 13.49 -26.97
CA GLU A 239 -20.78 13.75 -27.28
C GLU A 239 -19.84 13.12 -26.24
N GLN A 240 -20.16 13.23 -24.95
CA GLN A 240 -19.41 12.56 -23.88
C GLN A 240 -19.45 11.04 -24.02
N ALA A 241 -20.60 10.47 -24.39
CA ALA A 241 -20.74 9.05 -24.66
C ALA A 241 -19.87 8.62 -25.86
N ALA A 242 -19.86 9.40 -26.95
CA ALA A 242 -19.01 9.13 -28.11
C ALA A 242 -17.51 9.16 -27.74
N MET A 243 -17.06 10.20 -27.02
CA MET A 243 -15.68 10.29 -26.53
C MET A 243 -15.30 9.12 -25.63
N ALA A 244 -16.21 8.65 -24.78
CA ALA A 244 -15.96 7.52 -23.88
C ALA A 244 -15.75 6.18 -24.62
N GLY A 245 -16.16 6.09 -25.89
CA GLY A 245 -15.89 4.96 -26.77
C GLY A 245 -14.47 4.97 -27.38
N GLU A 246 -13.77 6.10 -27.33
CA GLU A 246 -12.47 6.33 -28.00
C GLU A 246 -11.27 6.30 -27.04
N VAL A 247 -11.52 6.21 -25.72
CA VAL A 247 -10.48 6.24 -24.68
C VAL A 247 -10.63 5.06 -23.72
N PRO A 248 -9.54 4.64 -23.02
CA PRO A 248 -9.66 3.64 -21.98
C PRO A 248 -10.52 4.15 -20.81
N MET A 249 -11.14 3.22 -20.09
CA MET A 249 -11.88 3.53 -18.87
C MET A 249 -10.97 4.05 -17.75
N ALA A 250 -9.76 3.50 -17.61
CA ALA A 250 -8.75 3.97 -16.66
C ALA A 250 -7.54 4.58 -17.35
N ASP A 251 -6.92 5.56 -16.71
CA ASP A 251 -5.64 6.14 -17.16
C ASP A 251 -4.48 5.25 -16.71
N ASP A 252 -4.66 4.61 -15.55
CA ASP A 252 -3.65 3.84 -14.85
C ASP A 252 -4.29 2.59 -14.22
N VAL A 253 -3.59 1.46 -14.27
CA VAL A 253 -4.00 0.20 -13.65
C VAL A 253 -2.97 -0.22 -12.61
N THR A 254 -3.41 -0.38 -11.37
CA THR A 254 -2.57 -0.90 -10.28
C THR A 254 -2.78 -2.40 -10.14
N VAL A 255 -1.72 -3.17 -10.33
CA VAL A 255 -1.72 -4.61 -10.08
C VAL A 255 -1.54 -4.86 -8.59
N GLU A 256 -2.61 -5.29 -7.93
CA GLU A 256 -2.62 -5.63 -6.50
C GLU A 256 -2.41 -7.13 -6.30
N ALA A 257 -1.23 -7.49 -5.81
CA ALA A 257 -0.87 -8.84 -5.42
C ALA A 257 -1.31 -9.12 -3.97
N ASN A 258 -0.59 -9.97 -3.24
CA ASN A 258 -0.86 -10.23 -1.82
C ASN A 258 -0.81 -8.93 -0.98
N SER A 259 -1.95 -8.53 -0.41
CA SER A 259 -2.15 -7.26 0.30
C SER A 259 -3.00 -7.44 1.57
N GLY A 260 -3.00 -6.44 2.47
CA GLY A 260 -3.88 -6.43 3.63
C GLY A 260 -5.34 -6.15 3.23
N GLY A 261 -6.30 -6.77 3.91
CA GLY A 261 -7.72 -6.67 3.53
C GLY A 261 -8.07 -7.66 2.42
N HIS A 262 -8.95 -7.28 1.49
CA HIS A 262 -9.35 -8.17 0.40
C HIS A 262 -8.18 -8.45 -0.53
N THR A 263 -7.86 -9.73 -0.72
CA THR A 263 -6.77 -10.16 -1.60
C THR A 263 -6.99 -11.59 -2.08
N ASP A 264 -6.57 -11.84 -3.32
CA ASP A 264 -6.51 -13.18 -3.92
C ASP A 264 -5.19 -13.90 -3.58
N ASN A 265 -4.32 -13.28 -2.76
CA ASN A 265 -2.97 -13.76 -2.42
C ASN A 265 -2.06 -13.96 -3.65
N GLY A 266 -2.27 -13.15 -4.70
CA GLY A 266 -1.47 -13.21 -5.92
C GLY A 266 0.02 -12.93 -5.66
N VAL A 267 0.88 -13.48 -6.50
CA VAL A 267 2.33 -13.23 -6.44
C VAL A 267 2.69 -12.11 -7.41
N LEU A 268 3.26 -11.01 -6.89
CA LEU A 268 3.43 -9.78 -7.67
C LEU A 268 4.27 -9.97 -8.93
N ASN A 269 5.37 -10.72 -8.86
CA ASN A 269 6.25 -10.98 -10.01
C ASN A 269 5.63 -11.90 -11.07
N CYS A 270 4.50 -12.54 -10.79
CA CYS A 270 3.71 -13.27 -11.79
C CYS A 270 2.55 -12.42 -12.31
N ALA A 271 1.82 -11.75 -11.42
CA ALA A 271 0.64 -10.97 -11.77
C ALA A 271 0.99 -9.71 -12.58
N PHE A 272 2.06 -9.00 -12.20
CA PHE A 272 2.44 -7.74 -12.84
C PHE A 272 2.79 -7.93 -14.33
N PRO A 273 3.73 -8.81 -14.72
CA PRO A 273 4.06 -8.99 -16.14
C PRO A 273 2.87 -9.48 -16.96
N SER A 274 1.98 -10.27 -16.36
CA SER A 274 0.76 -10.74 -17.01
C SER A 274 -0.17 -9.57 -17.39
N ILE A 275 -0.47 -8.67 -16.45
CA ILE A 275 -1.33 -7.51 -16.75
C ILE A 275 -0.63 -6.49 -17.65
N ALA A 276 0.69 -6.35 -17.55
CA ALA A 276 1.47 -5.54 -18.49
C ALA A 276 1.37 -6.06 -19.92
N ALA A 277 1.48 -7.38 -20.13
CA ALA A 277 1.28 -7.99 -21.45
C ALA A 277 -0.14 -7.78 -21.97
N LEU A 278 -1.17 -7.88 -21.11
CA LEU A 278 -2.55 -7.58 -21.50
C LEU A 278 -2.71 -6.16 -22.02
N ARG A 279 -2.05 -5.19 -21.37
CA ARG A 279 -2.06 -3.79 -21.81
C ARG A 279 -1.44 -3.65 -23.20
N ASP A 280 -0.31 -4.30 -23.44
CA ASP A 280 0.36 -4.28 -24.74
C ASP A 280 -0.53 -4.94 -25.81
N GLU A 281 -1.13 -6.10 -25.53
CA GLU A 281 -2.08 -6.79 -26.42
C GLU A 281 -3.26 -5.88 -26.84
N ILE A 282 -3.84 -5.14 -25.90
CA ILE A 282 -4.96 -4.24 -26.19
C ILE A 282 -4.50 -3.02 -26.98
N ALA A 283 -3.33 -2.45 -26.66
CA ALA A 283 -2.76 -1.33 -27.39
C ALA A 283 -2.43 -1.71 -28.84
N ASP A 284 -1.89 -2.91 -29.09
CA ASP A 284 -1.64 -3.42 -30.45
C ASP A 284 -2.93 -3.56 -31.26
N LEU A 285 -4.04 -3.97 -30.61
CA LEU A 285 -5.33 -4.18 -31.27
C LEU A 285 -6.12 -2.88 -31.49
N ARG A 286 -6.00 -1.90 -30.59
CA ARG A 286 -6.86 -0.70 -30.56
C ARG A 286 -6.13 0.63 -30.73
N GLY A 287 -4.80 0.62 -30.74
CA GLY A 287 -3.94 1.79 -30.87
C GLY A 287 -3.39 2.32 -29.54
N GLU A 288 -2.36 3.17 -29.65
CA GLU A 288 -1.54 3.64 -28.52
C GLU A 288 -2.32 4.45 -27.46
N VAL A 289 -3.48 5.01 -27.80
CA VAL A 289 -4.37 5.68 -26.84
C VAL A 289 -4.84 4.75 -25.71
N PHE A 290 -4.85 3.43 -25.95
CA PHE A 290 -5.19 2.41 -24.97
C PHE A 290 -3.99 1.89 -24.17
N ARG A 291 -2.79 2.45 -24.39
CA ARG A 291 -1.58 2.05 -23.67
C ARG A 291 -1.54 2.68 -22.28
N VAL A 292 -2.39 2.18 -21.38
CA VAL A 292 -2.44 2.63 -19.98
C VAL A 292 -1.13 2.31 -19.25
N ARG A 293 -0.84 3.07 -18.19
CA ARG A 293 0.29 2.80 -17.30
C ARG A 293 -0.05 1.71 -16.30
N ILE A 294 0.90 0.81 -16.03
CA ILE A 294 0.73 -0.29 -15.09
C ILE A 294 1.60 -0.05 -13.86
N GLY A 295 0.98 0.08 -12.69
CA GLY A 295 1.66 0.17 -11.41
C GLY A 295 1.58 -1.12 -10.59
N ALA A 296 2.29 -1.15 -9.47
CA ALA A 296 2.42 -2.32 -8.62
C ALA A 296 1.98 -2.04 -7.17
N ALA A 297 1.24 -2.97 -6.58
CA ALA A 297 0.81 -2.96 -5.18
C ALA A 297 0.85 -4.38 -4.57
N GLY A 298 0.82 -4.45 -3.23
CA GLY A 298 0.86 -5.72 -2.50
C GLY A 298 2.30 -6.20 -2.24
N GLY A 299 2.63 -6.48 -0.98
CA GLY A 299 3.99 -6.85 -0.56
C GLY A 299 5.02 -5.70 -0.56
N ILE A 300 4.65 -4.48 -0.95
CA ILE A 300 5.56 -3.33 -0.99
C ILE A 300 5.66 -2.68 0.40
N GLY A 301 6.68 -3.09 1.16
CA GLY A 301 6.96 -2.56 2.50
C GLY A 301 8.41 -2.13 2.75
N ASN A 302 9.32 -2.35 1.80
CA ASN A 302 10.73 -1.97 1.94
C ASN A 302 11.30 -1.49 0.60
N PRO A 303 12.49 -0.87 0.58
CA PRO A 303 13.07 -0.34 -0.65
C PRO A 303 13.40 -1.41 -1.70
N GLN A 304 13.72 -2.64 -1.26
CA GLN A 304 14.00 -3.76 -2.16
C GLN A 304 12.76 -4.11 -2.98
N ALA A 305 11.58 -4.13 -2.35
CA ALA A 305 10.31 -4.37 -3.02
C ALA A 305 9.98 -3.26 -4.02
N ILE A 306 10.23 -2.00 -3.68
CA ILE A 306 10.06 -0.87 -4.60
C ILE A 306 11.01 -0.97 -5.79
N TYR A 307 12.31 -1.19 -5.53
CA TYR A 307 13.31 -1.36 -6.58
C TYR A 307 12.95 -2.53 -7.51
N ALA A 308 12.50 -3.67 -6.96
CA ALA A 308 12.05 -4.81 -7.74
C ALA A 308 10.82 -4.48 -8.59
N ALA A 309 9.84 -3.74 -8.08
CA ALA A 309 8.67 -3.31 -8.84
C ALA A 309 9.07 -2.43 -10.04
N PHE A 310 9.93 -1.44 -9.85
CA PHE A 310 10.43 -0.62 -10.95
C PHE A 310 11.30 -1.42 -11.93
N ALA A 311 12.10 -2.37 -11.46
CA ALA A 311 12.87 -3.26 -12.32
C ALA A 311 12.00 -4.17 -13.19
N MET A 312 10.77 -4.52 -12.74
CA MET A 312 9.78 -5.22 -13.56
C MET A 312 9.09 -4.31 -14.60
N GLY A 313 9.26 -2.99 -14.51
CA GLY A 313 8.65 -2.01 -15.41
C GLY A 313 7.42 -1.30 -14.84
N ALA A 314 7.22 -1.29 -13.51
CA ALA A 314 6.12 -0.54 -12.91
C ALA A 314 6.24 0.96 -13.20
N ALA A 315 5.14 1.56 -13.65
CA ALA A 315 5.05 3.01 -13.85
C ALA A 315 5.06 3.77 -12.52
N TYR A 316 4.52 3.16 -11.46
CA TYR A 316 4.47 3.69 -10.10
C TYR A 316 4.27 2.55 -9.10
N VAL A 317 4.48 2.82 -7.82
CA VAL A 317 4.22 1.86 -6.73
C VAL A 317 3.12 2.37 -5.78
N CYS A 318 2.40 1.43 -5.17
CA CYS A 318 1.36 1.69 -4.21
C CYS A 318 1.62 0.95 -2.89
N THR A 319 1.45 1.66 -1.78
CA THR A 319 1.58 1.11 -0.44
C THR A 319 0.24 1.18 0.30
N GLY A 320 0.01 0.20 1.19
CA GLY A 320 -1.23 0.11 1.97
C GLY A 320 -0.93 -0.15 3.44
N SER A 321 -0.65 -1.41 3.80
CA SER A 321 -0.49 -1.84 5.19
C SER A 321 0.45 -0.94 6.00
N ILE A 322 1.61 -0.58 5.45
CA ILE A 322 2.61 0.25 6.14
C ILE A 322 2.07 1.62 6.57
N ASN A 323 1.14 2.20 5.79
CA ASN A 323 0.58 3.52 6.03
C ASN A 323 -0.34 3.49 7.26
N GLN A 324 -0.99 2.35 7.56
CA GLN A 324 -1.86 2.21 8.72
C GLN A 324 -1.13 2.37 10.06
N ALA A 325 0.19 2.13 10.10
CA ALA A 325 1.01 2.34 11.29
C ALA A 325 1.51 3.79 11.44
N CYS A 326 1.22 4.68 10.48
CA CYS A 326 1.66 6.07 10.53
C CYS A 326 0.78 6.93 11.44
N ILE A 327 1.33 8.03 11.96
CA ILE A 327 0.65 8.93 12.89
C ILE A 327 -0.62 9.54 12.30
N GLU A 328 -0.66 9.74 10.99
CA GLU A 328 -1.81 10.33 10.27
C GLU A 328 -2.97 9.33 10.09
N ALA A 329 -2.74 8.02 10.20
CA ALA A 329 -3.77 7.01 9.97
C ALA A 329 -4.94 7.14 10.96
N GLY A 330 -6.17 7.07 10.44
CA GLY A 330 -7.43 7.14 11.19
C GLY A 330 -7.76 5.84 11.93
N THR A 331 -6.86 5.40 12.81
CA THR A 331 -7.05 4.21 13.65
C THR A 331 -6.45 4.44 15.04
N SER A 332 -6.78 3.58 15.99
CA SER A 332 -6.40 3.77 17.39
C SER A 332 -4.89 3.64 17.61
N PRO A 333 -4.32 4.33 18.62
CA PRO A 333 -2.92 4.15 19.02
C PRO A 333 -2.57 2.69 19.33
N GLN A 334 -3.51 1.93 19.89
CA GLN A 334 -3.35 0.51 20.20
C GLN A 334 -3.15 -0.32 18.92
N VAL A 335 -3.94 -0.06 17.87
CA VAL A 335 -3.76 -0.71 16.57
C VAL A 335 -2.39 -0.36 15.98
N LYS A 336 -1.98 0.92 16.02
CA LYS A 336 -0.65 1.33 15.53
C LYS A 336 0.47 0.61 16.28
N ALA A 337 0.36 0.48 17.61
CA ALA A 337 1.33 -0.24 18.43
C ALA A 337 1.40 -1.74 18.09
N LEU A 338 0.25 -2.40 17.82
CA LEU A 338 0.21 -3.79 17.35
C LEU A 338 0.89 -3.92 15.99
N LEU A 339 0.56 -3.03 15.04
CA LEU A 339 1.17 -3.01 13.71
C LEU A 339 2.68 -2.80 13.75
N GLY A 340 3.18 -1.93 14.63
CA GLY A 340 4.63 -1.71 14.80
C GLY A 340 5.41 -2.91 15.31
N ARG A 341 4.74 -3.91 15.88
CA ARG A 341 5.34 -5.16 16.40
C ARG A 341 5.12 -6.36 15.48
N ALA A 342 4.28 -6.21 14.44
CA ALA A 342 3.93 -7.29 13.54
C ALA A 342 5.17 -7.81 12.78
N ARG A 343 5.25 -9.13 12.65
CA ARG A 343 6.20 -9.83 11.78
C ARG A 343 5.53 -10.26 10.48
N MET A 344 6.31 -10.72 9.52
CA MET A 344 5.77 -11.16 8.22
C MET A 344 4.83 -12.37 8.36
N ASP A 345 5.09 -13.23 9.34
CA ASP A 345 4.32 -14.44 9.66
C ASP A 345 3.11 -14.18 10.57
N ASP A 346 2.89 -12.94 11.03
CA ASP A 346 1.76 -12.52 11.88
C ASP A 346 0.47 -12.22 11.09
N MET A 347 0.34 -12.77 9.88
CA MET A 347 -0.85 -12.62 9.04
C MET A 347 -1.70 -13.90 9.04
N ALA A 348 -3.00 -13.74 8.80
CA ALA A 348 -3.94 -14.83 8.54
C ALA A 348 -5.02 -14.39 7.56
N MET A 349 -5.57 -15.34 6.80
CA MET A 349 -6.83 -15.13 6.09
C MET A 349 -7.99 -15.41 7.03
N ALA A 350 -8.94 -14.50 7.11
CA ALA A 350 -10.15 -14.61 7.92
C ALA A 350 -11.40 -14.30 7.09
N PRO A 351 -12.56 -14.87 7.42
CA PRO A 351 -13.82 -14.50 6.77
C PRO A 351 -14.05 -12.99 6.76
N SER A 352 -14.49 -12.47 5.62
CA SER A 352 -14.89 -11.07 5.46
C SER A 352 -16.35 -10.87 5.86
N ALA A 353 -16.68 -9.66 6.31
CA ALA A 353 -18.06 -9.32 6.67
C ALA A 353 -18.92 -9.23 5.40
N ASP A 354 -18.44 -8.47 4.42
CA ASP A 354 -18.98 -8.45 3.07
C ASP A 354 -18.75 -9.81 2.39
N MET A 355 -19.73 -10.30 1.65
CA MET A 355 -19.65 -11.60 0.95
C MET A 355 -19.33 -12.81 1.87
N PHE A 356 -19.63 -12.71 3.17
CA PHE A 356 -19.46 -13.79 4.15
C PHE A 356 -20.09 -15.10 3.69
N GLU A 357 -21.32 -15.05 3.17
CA GLU A 357 -22.11 -16.22 2.78
C GLU A 357 -21.44 -17.06 1.68
N ILE A 358 -20.69 -16.41 0.78
CA ILE A 358 -19.96 -17.08 -0.31
C ILE A 358 -18.51 -17.43 0.06
N GLY A 359 -18.08 -17.17 1.31
CA GLY A 359 -16.77 -17.56 1.81
C GLY A 359 -15.62 -16.66 1.42
N SER A 360 -15.92 -15.39 1.08
CA SER A 360 -14.88 -14.38 0.86
C SER A 360 -14.01 -14.21 2.13
N LYS A 361 -12.75 -13.87 1.92
CA LYS A 361 -11.75 -13.72 2.99
C LYS A 361 -10.95 -12.43 2.82
N VAL A 362 -10.45 -11.95 3.95
CA VAL A 362 -9.54 -10.81 4.06
C VAL A 362 -8.27 -11.23 4.80
N GLN A 363 -7.12 -10.66 4.42
CA GLN A 363 -5.88 -10.82 5.15
C GLN A 363 -5.80 -9.84 6.32
N VAL A 364 -5.59 -10.37 7.51
CA VAL A 364 -5.62 -9.64 8.77
C VAL A 364 -4.42 -9.98 9.64
N LEU A 365 -4.08 -9.08 10.55
CA LEU A 365 -3.13 -9.36 11.63
C LEU A 365 -3.72 -10.43 12.57
N LYS A 366 -2.94 -11.46 12.90
CA LYS A 366 -3.27 -12.44 13.95
C LYS A 366 -2.47 -12.21 15.24
N GLY A 367 -1.36 -11.46 15.17
CA GLY A 367 -0.57 -11.10 16.35
C GLY A 367 -1.33 -10.15 17.27
N GLY A 368 -1.57 -10.56 18.53
CA GLY A 368 -2.20 -9.72 19.56
C GLY A 368 -3.72 -9.56 19.45
N THR A 369 -4.39 -10.33 18.59
CA THR A 369 -5.85 -10.36 18.44
C THR A 369 -6.32 -11.78 18.13
N MET A 370 -7.53 -12.13 18.57
CA MET A 370 -8.16 -13.43 18.31
C MET A 370 -9.19 -13.36 17.16
N TYR A 371 -9.32 -12.21 16.49
CA TYR A 371 -10.31 -11.99 15.43
C TYR A 371 -10.30 -13.10 14.37
N ALA A 372 -9.12 -13.46 13.82
CA ALA A 372 -9.04 -14.43 12.73
C ALA A 372 -9.61 -15.81 13.14
N MET A 373 -9.28 -16.27 14.35
CA MET A 373 -9.81 -17.51 14.91
C MET A 373 -11.32 -17.43 15.17
N ARG A 374 -11.78 -16.33 15.77
CA ARG A 374 -13.20 -16.12 16.10
C ARG A 374 -14.07 -16.01 14.84
N ALA A 375 -13.62 -15.26 13.84
CA ALA A 375 -14.27 -15.15 12.54
C ALA A 375 -14.37 -16.51 11.83
N GLN A 376 -13.28 -17.31 11.85
CA GLN A 376 -13.31 -18.66 11.28
C GLN A 376 -14.27 -19.59 12.03
N LYS A 377 -14.37 -19.48 13.37
CA LYS A 377 -15.37 -20.22 14.16
C LYS A 377 -16.79 -19.90 13.69
N LEU A 378 -17.13 -18.61 13.53
CA LEU A 378 -18.45 -18.21 13.04
C LEU A 378 -18.75 -18.76 11.64
N TYR A 379 -17.76 -18.73 10.73
CA TYR A 379 -17.95 -19.29 9.39
C TYR A 379 -18.15 -20.82 9.40
N ASN A 380 -17.43 -21.54 10.25
CA ASN A 380 -17.60 -22.99 10.39
C ASN A 380 -19.01 -23.33 10.90
N LEU A 381 -19.50 -22.59 11.91
CA LEU A 381 -20.88 -22.73 12.39
C LEU A 381 -21.90 -22.41 11.29
N TYR A 382 -21.67 -21.34 10.53
CA TYR A 382 -22.53 -20.97 9.40
C TYR A 382 -22.61 -22.07 8.34
N LYS A 383 -21.49 -22.76 8.06
CA LYS A 383 -21.48 -23.90 7.14
C LYS A 383 -22.20 -25.13 7.68
N GLN A 384 -22.11 -25.37 8.99
CA GLN A 384 -22.57 -26.61 9.62
C GLN A 384 -24.07 -26.62 9.94
N TYR A 385 -24.66 -25.48 10.30
CA TYR A 385 -26.04 -25.39 10.81
C TYR A 385 -26.91 -24.51 9.94
N ASP A 386 -28.22 -24.80 9.81
CA ASP A 386 -29.10 -24.05 8.90
C ASP A 386 -29.82 -22.86 9.54
N SER A 387 -29.79 -22.78 10.86
CA SER A 387 -30.33 -21.67 11.65
C SER A 387 -29.51 -21.46 12.92
N LEU A 388 -29.79 -20.37 13.66
CA LEU A 388 -29.19 -20.14 14.98
C LEU A 388 -29.72 -21.17 15.99
N GLU A 389 -30.95 -21.61 15.83
CA GLU A 389 -31.64 -22.57 16.67
C GLU A 389 -31.06 -23.99 16.58
N ASP A 390 -30.44 -24.34 15.45
CA ASP A 390 -29.81 -25.65 15.25
C ASP A 390 -28.44 -25.77 15.93
N ILE A 391 -27.84 -24.65 16.35
CA ILE A 391 -26.54 -24.64 17.01
C ILE A 391 -26.70 -25.16 18.44
N PRO A 392 -25.84 -26.10 18.92
CA PRO A 392 -25.90 -26.63 20.27
C PRO A 392 -25.93 -25.53 21.33
N VAL A 393 -26.81 -25.66 22.32
CA VAL A 393 -27.02 -24.65 23.38
C VAL A 393 -25.71 -24.25 24.09
N ALA A 394 -24.80 -25.21 24.30
CA ALA A 394 -23.48 -24.92 24.88
C ALA A 394 -22.61 -24.02 23.99
N GLU A 395 -22.66 -24.19 22.67
CA GLU A 395 -21.97 -23.33 21.71
C GLU A 395 -22.59 -21.93 21.67
N ILE A 396 -23.93 -21.82 21.70
CA ILE A 396 -24.63 -20.53 21.81
C ILE A 396 -24.19 -19.79 23.07
N ALA A 397 -24.20 -20.44 24.23
CA ALA A 397 -23.76 -19.83 25.49
C ALA A 397 -22.30 -19.35 25.44
N SER A 398 -21.41 -20.11 24.77
CA SER A 398 -20.02 -19.72 24.53
C SER A 398 -19.90 -18.49 23.62
N LEU A 399 -20.71 -18.42 22.56
CA LEU A 399 -20.74 -17.28 21.65
C LEU A 399 -21.24 -16.01 22.36
N GLU A 400 -22.35 -16.11 23.09
CA GLU A 400 -22.95 -14.97 23.78
C GLU A 400 -22.03 -14.39 24.86
N SER A 401 -21.41 -15.26 25.67
CA SER A 401 -20.52 -14.82 26.76
C SER A 401 -19.13 -14.38 26.27
N GLY A 402 -18.51 -15.14 25.37
CA GLY A 402 -17.10 -14.96 25.02
C GLY A 402 -16.83 -14.12 23.77
N LEU A 403 -17.76 -14.10 22.80
CA LEU A 403 -17.56 -13.48 21.49
C LEU A 403 -18.47 -12.26 21.31
N PHE A 404 -19.79 -12.44 21.38
CA PHE A 404 -20.75 -11.34 21.22
C PHE A 404 -20.79 -10.42 22.44
N GLN A 405 -20.56 -10.97 23.64
CA GLN A 405 -20.75 -10.29 24.93
C GLN A 405 -22.17 -9.69 25.06
N ARG A 406 -23.13 -10.35 24.40
CA ARG A 406 -24.53 -9.99 24.23
C ARG A 406 -25.31 -11.26 23.90
N THR A 407 -26.60 -11.27 24.18
CA THR A 407 -27.45 -12.37 23.69
C THR A 407 -27.67 -12.25 22.19
N LEU A 408 -27.85 -13.36 21.48
CA LEU A 408 -28.10 -13.33 20.04
C LEU A 408 -29.38 -12.56 19.66
N PRO A 409 -30.48 -12.59 20.45
CA PRO A 409 -31.62 -11.72 20.21
C PRO A 409 -31.28 -10.23 20.25
N GLN A 410 -30.40 -9.79 21.16
CA GLN A 410 -29.93 -8.40 21.21
C GLN A 410 -29.08 -8.05 20.00
N VAL A 411 -28.16 -8.94 19.59
CA VAL A 411 -27.35 -8.75 18.38
C VAL A 411 -28.24 -8.64 17.14
N TRP A 412 -29.31 -9.42 17.07
CA TRP A 412 -30.29 -9.32 15.99
C TRP A 412 -31.02 -7.97 15.97
N GLU A 413 -31.46 -7.44 17.13
CA GLU A 413 -32.01 -6.06 17.23
C GLU A 413 -31.02 -5.02 16.69
N ASP A 414 -29.77 -5.03 17.19
CA ASP A 414 -28.74 -4.08 16.76
C ASP A 414 -28.53 -4.13 15.24
N THR A 415 -28.61 -5.34 14.68
CA THR A 415 -28.47 -5.58 13.24
C THR A 415 -29.66 -4.99 12.46
N ARG A 416 -30.90 -5.16 12.95
CA ARG A 416 -32.09 -4.54 12.35
C ARG A 416 -31.98 -3.02 12.36
N GLN A 417 -31.64 -2.43 13.50
CA GLN A 417 -31.48 -0.98 13.64
C GLN A 417 -30.41 -0.45 12.68
N PHE A 418 -29.30 -1.18 12.53
CA PHE A 418 -28.23 -0.82 11.60
C PHE A 418 -28.72 -0.75 10.13
N PHE A 419 -29.46 -1.77 9.66
CA PHE A 419 -29.97 -1.79 8.29
C PHE A 419 -31.11 -0.79 8.07
N GLN A 420 -31.97 -0.55 9.07
CA GLN A 420 -33.00 0.50 9.02
C GLN A 420 -32.37 1.89 8.90
N ALA A 421 -31.38 2.21 9.72
CA ALA A 421 -30.68 3.50 9.68
C ALA A 421 -29.95 3.75 8.35
N ARG A 422 -29.61 2.69 7.61
CA ARG A 422 -29.02 2.78 6.26
C ARG A 422 -30.04 2.72 5.12
N GLY A 423 -31.34 2.71 5.43
CA GLY A 423 -32.39 2.68 4.41
C GLY A 423 -32.44 1.36 3.63
N ASN A 424 -32.05 0.24 4.25
CA ASN A 424 -32.03 -1.07 3.61
C ASN A 424 -32.94 -2.09 4.33
N PRO A 425 -34.27 -1.85 4.39
CA PRO A 425 -35.22 -2.74 5.07
C PRO A 425 -35.33 -4.13 4.41
N ARG A 426 -35.06 -4.23 3.11
CA ARG A 426 -35.10 -5.49 2.36
C ARG A 426 -34.18 -6.56 2.94
N MET A 427 -33.03 -6.16 3.50
CA MET A 427 -32.11 -7.09 4.17
C MET A 427 -32.73 -7.71 5.43
N ILE A 428 -33.57 -6.96 6.13
CA ILE A 428 -34.27 -7.42 7.34
C ILE A 428 -35.38 -8.38 6.94
N GLU A 429 -36.23 -7.98 5.99
CA GLU A 429 -37.34 -8.80 5.47
C GLU A 429 -36.86 -10.16 4.95
N ALA A 430 -35.74 -10.16 4.20
CA ALA A 430 -35.13 -11.39 3.71
C ALA A 430 -34.62 -12.29 4.85
N ALA A 431 -34.04 -11.71 5.90
CA ALA A 431 -33.53 -12.46 7.04
C ALA A 431 -34.63 -12.98 7.98
N GLU A 432 -35.75 -12.27 8.13
CA GLU A 432 -36.90 -12.73 8.93
C GLU A 432 -37.57 -13.96 8.31
N THR A 433 -37.51 -14.09 6.98
CA THR A 433 -38.08 -15.22 6.24
C THR A 433 -37.10 -16.37 6.02
N HIS A 434 -35.79 -16.13 6.17
CA HIS A 434 -34.74 -17.13 5.91
C HIS A 434 -33.79 -17.27 7.12
N PRO A 435 -33.95 -18.31 7.96
CA PRO A 435 -33.16 -18.49 9.19
C PRO A 435 -31.64 -18.49 8.97
N LYS A 436 -31.17 -19.07 7.86
CA LYS A 436 -29.76 -19.07 7.45
C LYS A 436 -29.23 -17.66 7.22
N LYS A 437 -30.03 -16.80 6.56
CA LYS A 437 -29.69 -15.41 6.29
C LYS A 437 -29.62 -14.61 7.59
N ARG A 438 -30.57 -14.81 8.50
CA ARG A 438 -30.53 -14.20 9.84
C ARG A 438 -29.27 -14.57 10.60
N MET A 439 -28.89 -15.85 10.59
CA MET A 439 -27.63 -16.31 11.18
C MET A 439 -26.43 -15.60 10.56
N ALA A 440 -26.35 -15.51 9.22
CA ALA A 440 -25.29 -14.78 8.54
C ALA A 440 -25.19 -13.32 9.00
N LEU A 441 -26.33 -12.61 9.06
CA LEU A 441 -26.35 -11.20 9.48
C LEU A 441 -25.90 -11.01 10.94
N VAL A 442 -26.32 -11.90 11.84
CA VAL A 442 -25.87 -11.90 13.25
C VAL A 442 -24.37 -12.15 13.35
N PHE A 443 -23.80 -13.04 12.55
CA PHE A 443 -22.36 -13.28 12.54
C PHE A 443 -21.58 -12.12 11.92
N GLN A 444 -22.10 -11.54 10.83
CA GLN A 444 -21.54 -10.36 10.18
C GLN A 444 -21.54 -9.14 11.09
N TRP A 445 -22.47 -9.02 12.05
CA TRP A 445 -22.42 -7.99 13.08
C TRP A 445 -21.07 -8.02 13.82
N TYR A 446 -20.62 -9.20 14.27
CA TYR A 446 -19.31 -9.30 14.94
C TYR A 446 -18.17 -8.90 14.01
N LEU A 447 -18.19 -9.40 12.76
CA LEU A 447 -17.14 -9.11 11.78
C LEU A 447 -17.04 -7.59 11.50
N GLY A 448 -18.19 -6.93 11.28
CA GLY A 448 -18.23 -5.49 11.05
C GLY A 448 -17.86 -4.65 12.27
N GLN A 449 -18.34 -5.04 13.47
CA GLN A 449 -18.02 -4.34 14.71
C GLN A 449 -16.54 -4.49 15.10
N SER A 450 -15.91 -5.62 14.79
CA SER A 450 -14.49 -5.89 15.05
C SER A 450 -13.56 -4.86 14.40
N SER A 451 -13.89 -4.37 13.20
CA SER A 451 -13.18 -3.27 12.55
C SER A 451 -13.42 -1.93 13.26
N ARG A 452 -14.67 -1.64 13.67
CA ARG A 452 -15.03 -0.40 14.37
C ARG A 452 -14.38 -0.30 15.74
N TRP A 453 -14.35 -1.38 16.51
CA TRP A 453 -13.67 -1.45 17.80
C TRP A 453 -12.18 -1.16 17.67
N ALA A 454 -11.53 -1.69 16.63
CA ALA A 454 -10.13 -1.45 16.35
C ALA A 454 -9.86 0.04 16.02
N ILE A 455 -10.69 0.65 15.17
CA ILE A 455 -10.60 2.08 14.82
C ILE A 455 -10.81 2.96 16.04
N ALA A 456 -11.86 2.70 16.83
CA ALA A 456 -12.19 3.48 18.02
C ALA A 456 -11.24 3.26 19.21
N GLY A 457 -10.49 2.15 19.22
CA GLY A 457 -9.64 1.79 20.35
C GLY A 457 -10.44 1.32 21.56
N GLU A 458 -11.55 0.61 21.33
CA GLU A 458 -12.41 0.08 22.39
C GLU A 458 -11.64 -0.95 23.22
N LYS A 459 -11.21 -0.56 24.43
CA LYS A 459 -10.27 -1.35 25.25
C LYS A 459 -10.84 -2.70 25.66
N SER A 460 -12.15 -2.76 25.92
CA SER A 460 -12.83 -4.00 26.30
C SER A 460 -12.86 -5.03 25.16
N ARG A 461 -12.59 -4.60 23.93
CA ARG A 461 -12.64 -5.42 22.71
C ARG A 461 -11.28 -5.57 22.04
N ALA A 462 -10.17 -5.28 22.72
CA ALA A 462 -8.82 -5.37 22.14
C ALA A 462 -8.51 -6.75 21.53
N VAL A 463 -8.97 -7.83 22.15
CA VAL A 463 -8.82 -9.21 21.65
C VAL A 463 -9.66 -9.50 20.40
N ASP A 464 -10.59 -8.63 20.03
CA ASP A 464 -11.51 -8.75 18.90
C ASP A 464 -11.15 -7.83 17.73
N TYR A 465 -10.05 -7.08 17.82
CA TYR A 465 -9.71 -6.13 16.76
C TYR A 465 -9.48 -6.83 15.43
N GLN A 466 -10.27 -6.44 14.42
CA GLN A 466 -9.99 -6.76 13.04
C GLN A 466 -9.07 -5.69 12.46
N ILE A 467 -7.85 -6.08 12.12
CA ILE A 467 -6.84 -5.18 11.57
C ILE A 467 -6.39 -5.73 10.22
N TRP A 468 -6.79 -5.08 9.14
CA TRP A 468 -6.40 -5.47 7.78
C TRP A 468 -4.93 -5.17 7.55
N CYS A 469 -4.13 -6.21 7.41
CA CYS A 469 -2.68 -6.07 7.33
C CYS A 469 -2.11 -7.21 6.49
N GLY A 470 -1.12 -6.90 5.67
CA GLY A 470 -0.36 -7.89 4.91
C GLY A 470 1.10 -7.97 5.39
N PRO A 471 1.89 -8.91 4.83
CA PRO A 471 3.28 -9.14 5.24
C PRO A 471 4.21 -7.93 5.01
N ALA A 472 3.81 -6.98 4.17
CA ALA A 472 4.52 -5.71 3.98
C ALA A 472 4.75 -4.94 5.30
N MET A 473 3.85 -5.07 6.29
CA MET A 473 4.07 -4.48 7.61
C MET A 473 5.26 -5.11 8.35
N GLY A 474 5.37 -6.45 8.32
CA GLY A 474 6.51 -7.14 8.90
C GLY A 474 7.81 -6.74 8.21
N ALA A 475 7.80 -6.66 6.88
CA ALA A 475 8.95 -6.27 6.09
C ALA A 475 9.45 -4.85 6.41
N ILE A 476 8.54 -3.87 6.61
CA ILE A 476 8.96 -2.53 7.01
C ILE A 476 9.46 -2.50 8.45
N ASN A 477 8.83 -3.24 9.37
CA ASN A 477 9.27 -3.30 10.77
C ASN A 477 10.68 -3.88 10.91
N GLU A 478 10.99 -4.94 10.17
CA GLU A 478 12.33 -5.51 10.11
C GLU A 478 13.35 -4.53 9.54
N TRP A 479 12.98 -3.83 8.47
CA TRP A 479 13.87 -2.88 7.80
C TRP A 479 14.11 -1.60 8.63
N LEU A 480 13.13 -1.15 9.41
CA LEU A 480 13.23 0.02 10.29
C LEU A 480 13.85 -0.29 11.66
N ARG A 481 14.14 -1.54 11.99
CA ARG A 481 14.73 -1.92 13.29
C ARG A 481 16.04 -1.18 13.56
N GLY A 482 16.18 -0.64 14.77
CA GLY A 482 17.30 0.20 15.20
C GLY A 482 17.29 1.62 14.63
N SER A 483 16.28 1.99 13.83
CA SER A 483 16.16 3.34 13.27
C SER A 483 15.33 4.28 14.17
N PRO A 484 15.42 5.60 13.95
CA PRO A 484 14.52 6.57 14.57
C PRO A 484 13.02 6.33 14.24
N TYR A 485 12.70 5.54 13.22
CA TYR A 485 11.34 5.23 12.79
C TYR A 485 10.86 3.85 13.27
N GLU A 486 11.66 3.12 14.06
CA GLU A 486 11.20 1.89 14.72
C GLU A 486 9.94 2.15 15.56
N PRO A 487 9.89 3.20 16.42
CA PRO A 487 8.65 3.60 17.11
C PRO A 487 7.62 4.14 16.12
N VAL A 488 6.39 3.64 16.18
CA VAL A 488 5.30 4.04 15.28
C VAL A 488 4.89 5.50 15.45
N GLU A 489 5.13 6.06 16.63
CA GLU A 489 4.89 7.46 16.97
C GLU A 489 5.78 8.43 16.16
N ARG A 490 6.86 7.91 15.55
CA ARG A 490 7.77 8.68 14.68
C ARG A 490 7.53 8.42 13.20
N ARG A 491 6.57 7.56 12.84
CA ARG A 491 6.26 7.24 11.44
C ARG A 491 5.26 8.24 10.88
N SER A 492 5.75 9.21 10.12
CA SER A 492 4.89 10.01 9.23
C SER A 492 4.78 9.33 7.87
N VAL A 493 3.58 9.35 7.29
CA VAL A 493 3.33 8.76 5.96
C VAL A 493 4.23 9.36 4.87
N VAL A 494 4.52 10.67 4.95
CA VAL A 494 5.41 11.37 4.01
C VAL A 494 6.85 10.91 4.21
N ALA A 495 7.34 10.92 5.45
CA ALA A 495 8.70 10.54 5.77
C ALA A 495 9.00 9.08 5.35
N ILE A 496 8.04 8.18 5.57
CA ILE A 496 8.16 6.78 5.14
C ILE A 496 8.19 6.67 3.61
N ALA A 497 7.32 7.38 2.89
CA ALA A 497 7.34 7.39 1.42
C ALA A 497 8.69 7.87 0.86
N ASP A 498 9.21 8.98 1.39
CA ASP A 498 10.51 9.53 1.01
C ASP A 498 11.66 8.57 1.31
N LEU A 499 11.65 7.99 2.52
CA LEU A 499 12.69 7.07 2.95
C LEU A 499 12.74 5.85 2.03
N LEU A 500 11.58 5.29 1.70
CA LEU A 500 11.48 4.11 0.84
C LEU A 500 11.93 4.41 -0.60
N MET A 501 11.44 5.51 -1.20
CA MET A 501 11.79 5.88 -2.58
C MET A 501 13.26 6.29 -2.74
N ARG A 502 13.82 7.05 -1.78
CA ARG A 502 15.26 7.38 -1.75
C ARG A 502 16.13 6.13 -1.64
N ASN A 503 15.77 5.20 -0.77
CA ASN A 503 16.53 3.96 -0.63
C ASN A 503 16.35 3.03 -1.84
N ALA A 504 15.23 3.08 -2.55
CA ALA A 504 15.07 2.35 -3.81
C ALA A 504 15.98 2.92 -4.90
N ALA A 505 16.12 4.24 -4.97
CA ALA A 505 17.07 4.90 -5.87
C ALA A 505 18.52 4.55 -5.52
N TYR A 506 18.88 4.55 -4.23
CA TYR A 506 20.17 4.03 -3.76
C TYR A 506 20.43 2.59 -4.23
N LEU A 507 19.45 1.69 -4.09
CA LEU A 507 19.58 0.31 -4.55
C LEU A 507 19.75 0.20 -6.07
N ALA A 508 19.10 1.06 -6.84
CA ALA A 508 19.29 1.13 -8.29
C ALA A 508 20.71 1.59 -8.67
N ARG A 509 21.27 2.57 -7.94
CA ARG A 509 22.67 3.00 -8.11
C ARG A 509 23.66 1.88 -7.75
N LEU A 510 23.36 1.13 -6.69
CA LEU A 510 24.11 -0.06 -6.30
C LEU A 510 24.03 -1.17 -7.38
N GLY A 511 22.85 -1.34 -7.99
CA GLY A 511 22.63 -2.22 -9.13
C GLY A 511 23.44 -1.82 -10.36
N ALA A 512 23.61 -0.52 -10.62
CA ALA A 512 24.45 -0.03 -11.72
C ALA A 512 25.91 -0.50 -11.59
N LEU A 513 26.46 -0.52 -10.37
CA LEU A 513 27.81 -1.09 -10.13
C LEU A 513 27.86 -2.58 -10.46
N LYS A 514 26.83 -3.35 -10.09
CA LYS A 514 26.75 -4.78 -10.45
C LYS A 514 26.66 -5.00 -11.96
N HIS A 515 25.90 -4.18 -12.68
CA HIS A 515 25.78 -4.27 -14.14
C HIS A 515 27.10 -3.94 -14.86
N MET A 516 28.03 -3.22 -14.21
CA MET A 516 29.40 -3.03 -14.70
C MET A 516 30.32 -4.23 -14.43
N GLY A 517 29.81 -5.32 -13.85
CA GLY A 517 30.60 -6.51 -13.49
C GLY A 517 31.48 -6.33 -12.25
N LEU A 518 31.22 -5.29 -11.44
CA LEU A 518 32.02 -4.98 -10.27
C LEU A 518 31.53 -5.72 -9.03
N PRO A 519 32.42 -6.32 -8.20
CA PRO A 519 32.03 -6.84 -6.90
C PRO A 519 31.48 -5.72 -6.01
N VAL A 520 30.25 -5.88 -5.55
CA VAL A 520 29.60 -4.95 -4.62
C VAL A 520 29.58 -5.59 -3.22
N PRO A 521 30.22 -4.99 -2.21
CA PRO A 521 30.22 -5.52 -0.85
C PRO A 521 28.81 -5.64 -0.26
N ASP A 522 28.51 -6.77 0.39
CA ASP A 522 27.21 -7.02 1.03
C ASP A 522 26.84 -5.99 2.10
N ALA A 523 27.84 -5.35 2.71
CA ALA A 523 27.64 -4.29 3.68
C ALA A 523 26.92 -3.06 3.07
N LEU A 524 27.11 -2.78 1.78
CA LEU A 524 26.41 -1.67 1.10
C LEU A 524 24.91 -1.93 0.96
N TYR A 525 24.47 -3.19 0.91
CA TYR A 525 23.04 -3.54 0.96
C TYR A 525 22.44 -3.33 2.36
N ARG A 526 23.27 -3.24 3.39
CA ARG A 526 22.89 -2.98 4.77
C ARG A 526 23.09 -1.52 5.18
N TYR A 527 23.80 -0.72 4.38
CA TYR A 527 23.97 0.70 4.62
C TYR A 527 22.60 1.39 4.69
N ARG A 528 22.41 2.20 5.74
CA ARG A 528 21.17 2.91 6.05
C ARG A 528 21.47 4.40 6.22
N PRO A 529 21.20 5.24 5.21
CA PRO A 529 21.55 6.65 5.24
C PRO A 529 20.78 7.47 6.30
N TRP A 530 19.74 6.92 6.93
CA TRP A 530 19.04 7.61 8.02
C TRP A 530 19.77 7.59 9.36
N ALA A 531 20.87 6.83 9.51
CA ALA A 531 21.67 6.84 10.72
C ALA A 531 22.36 8.20 10.94
N GLU A 532 22.67 8.93 9.86
CA GLU A 532 23.51 10.14 9.92
C GLU A 532 22.71 11.42 10.21
N ASN A 533 21.42 11.44 9.89
CA ASN A 533 20.51 12.58 10.16
C ASN A 533 19.89 12.54 11.56
N SER A 534 20.35 11.66 12.45
CA SER A 534 19.90 11.61 13.85
C SER A 534 20.68 12.58 14.77
N ALA A 535 21.68 13.28 14.25
CA ALA A 535 22.18 14.50 14.88
C ALA A 535 21.17 15.64 14.63
N GLY A 536 20.38 15.98 15.66
CA GLY A 536 19.56 17.19 15.66
C GLY A 536 20.39 18.46 15.39
N PRO A 537 19.75 19.62 15.21
CA PRO A 537 20.46 20.88 15.01
C PRO A 537 21.47 21.06 16.14
N SER A 538 22.74 21.13 15.75
CA SER A 538 23.88 21.28 16.65
C SER A 538 23.69 22.52 17.53
N THR A 539 23.36 22.28 18.79
CA THR A 539 23.58 23.27 19.84
C THR A 539 25.09 23.37 20.05
N PRO A 540 25.68 24.58 20.02
CA PRO A 540 27.12 24.73 20.24
C PRO A 540 27.48 24.28 21.66
N PRO A 541 28.66 23.68 21.88
CA PRO A 541 29.00 23.08 23.16
C PRO A 541 29.12 24.17 24.23
N THR A 542 28.18 24.18 25.17
CA THR A 542 28.32 24.93 26.42
C THR A 542 29.42 24.27 27.24
N ARG A 543 30.54 24.97 27.38
CA ARG A 543 31.60 24.64 28.34
C ARG A 543 31.03 24.73 29.75
N HIS A 544 30.96 23.60 30.45
CA HIS A 544 30.94 23.57 31.91
C HIS A 544 31.97 22.56 32.44
N PRO A 545 32.55 22.82 33.62
CA PRO A 545 33.88 22.36 33.99
C PRO A 545 33.89 20.90 34.45
N SER A 546 35.02 20.25 34.20
CA SER A 546 35.36 18.88 34.60
C SER A 546 35.12 18.63 36.10
N PRO A 547 34.56 17.49 36.51
CA PRO A 547 34.64 17.05 37.89
C PRO A 547 36.02 16.47 38.19
N SER A 548 36.59 16.93 39.29
CA SER A 548 37.85 16.49 39.89
C SER A 548 37.87 15.02 40.27
N ILE A 549 39.02 14.41 40.05
CA ILE A 549 39.43 13.06 40.49
C ILE A 549 39.33 12.96 42.02
N GLY A 550 38.53 12.01 42.51
CA GLY A 550 38.44 11.61 43.91
C GLY A 550 38.98 10.21 44.12
N THR A 551 39.99 10.11 44.96
CA THR A 551 40.76 8.93 45.37
C THR A 551 39.94 7.84 46.05
N ALA A 552 40.29 6.58 45.75
CA ALA A 552 39.76 5.37 46.39
C ALA A 552 40.19 5.23 47.87
N PRO A 553 39.40 4.53 48.71
CA PRO A 553 39.92 3.86 49.89
C PRO A 553 39.99 2.34 49.70
N ALA A 554 40.95 1.77 50.41
CA ALA A 554 41.53 0.45 50.25
C ALA A 554 40.64 -0.73 50.71
N ALA A 555 40.96 -1.89 50.15
CA ALA A 555 40.45 -3.20 50.55
C ALA A 555 41.00 -3.68 51.90
N SER A 556 40.23 -4.49 52.61
CA SER A 556 40.72 -5.49 53.58
C SER A 556 39.73 -6.65 53.76
N PRO A 557 40.21 -7.82 54.19
CA PRO A 557 39.92 -9.07 53.49
C PRO A 557 38.92 -10.01 54.19
N ALA A 558 38.56 -11.05 53.45
CA ALA A 558 37.62 -12.12 53.78
C ALA A 558 37.83 -12.83 55.13
N ARG A 559 36.72 -13.34 55.69
CA ARG A 559 36.69 -14.62 56.42
C ARG A 559 35.48 -15.44 55.99
N LEU A 560 35.77 -16.63 55.46
CA LEU A 560 34.90 -17.80 55.44
C LEU A 560 34.92 -18.44 56.83
N GLU A 561 33.77 -18.89 57.33
CA GLU A 561 33.68 -20.07 58.18
C GLU A 561 32.28 -20.69 58.12
N ASN A 562 32.26 -22.01 58.26
CA ASN A 562 31.30 -22.99 57.79
C ASN A 562 30.15 -23.32 58.77
N ALA A 563 29.18 -24.07 58.20
CA ALA A 563 28.43 -25.19 58.77
C ALA A 563 27.18 -24.90 59.65
N GLN A 564 26.00 -25.08 59.03
CA GLN A 564 25.00 -26.17 59.26
C GLN A 564 24.92 -26.86 60.63
N PRO A 565 23.73 -27.39 61.05
CA PRO A 565 22.82 -28.26 60.25
C PRO A 565 21.69 -27.56 59.51
#